data_AF-A0A494X901-F1
#
_entry.id   AF-A0A494X901-F1
#
_cell.length_a   1.000
_cell.length_b   1.000
_cell.length_c   1.000
_cell.angle_alpha   90.00
_cell.angle_beta   90.00
_cell.angle_gamma   90.00
#
_symmetry.space_group_name_H-M   'P 1'
#
loop_
_entity.id
_entity.type
_entity.pdbx_description
1 polymer ?
#
loop_
_entity_poly.entity_id
_entity_poly.type
_entity_poly.pdbx_seq_one_letter_code
_entity_poly.pdbx_strand_id
1 'polypeptide(L)'
;MKDRRVAAFGVMLKRKRRLGETLRETLAKQRAAHAALVAAEQERKVMFDEEVAQLAEYDQRLTSMLTSRSPMSIPQFTHCSEYRTVVAERKTAAEAEWTKARKAEQQHNTEMAETSRQILRNDGQIDVYARRIEKLKLAAAQSVEDAQDEEVEESMAARALRARRDASAGEGAVTRGRASGATGGGR
;
A
#
# COMPACT_ATOMS: atom_id res chain seq x y z
N MET A 1 -26.42 -16.91 -11.16
CA MET A 1 -26.38 -15.45 -10.98
C MET A 1 -24.96 -15.04 -10.59
N LYS A 2 -24.37 -13.97 -11.16
CA LYS A 2 -23.05 -13.47 -10.71
C LYS A 2 -23.11 -13.07 -9.24
N ASP A 3 -22.25 -13.62 -8.39
CA ASP A 3 -22.18 -13.25 -6.97
C ASP A 3 -21.85 -11.75 -6.85
N ARG A 4 -22.82 -10.97 -6.36
CA ARG A 4 -22.72 -9.52 -6.18
C ARG A 4 -21.52 -9.15 -5.29
N ARG A 5 -21.13 -10.03 -4.35
CA ARG A 5 -19.99 -9.82 -3.46
C ARG A 5 -18.67 -9.87 -4.22
N VAL A 6 -18.49 -10.84 -5.12
CA VAL A 6 -17.30 -10.94 -5.98
C VAL A 6 -17.16 -9.69 -6.86
N ALA A 7 -18.26 -9.20 -7.43
CA ALA A 7 -18.25 -7.97 -8.23
C ALA A 7 -17.86 -6.74 -7.38
N ALA A 8 -18.46 -6.58 -6.19
CA ALA A 8 -18.16 -5.46 -5.29
C ALA A 8 -16.69 -5.45 -4.84
N PHE A 9 -16.15 -6.60 -4.40
CA PHE A 9 -14.74 -6.71 -4.05
C PHE A 9 -13.83 -6.49 -5.27
N GLY A 10 -14.23 -6.94 -6.46
CA GLY A 10 -13.50 -6.66 -7.70
C GLY A 10 -13.36 -5.18 -8.01
N VAL A 11 -14.42 -4.39 -7.80
CA VAL A 11 -14.37 -2.92 -7.95
C VAL A 11 -13.44 -2.30 -6.91
N MET A 12 -13.52 -2.72 -5.64
CA MET A 12 -12.62 -2.22 -4.59
C MET A 12 -11.15 -2.55 -4.89
N LEU A 13 -10.87 -3.77 -5.35
CA LEU A 13 -9.52 -4.20 -5.74
C LEU A 13 -8.97 -3.33 -6.87
N LYS A 14 -9.78 -3.05 -7.90
CA LYS A 14 -9.38 -2.17 -9.01
C LYS A 14 -9.05 -0.75 -8.52
N ARG A 15 -9.88 -0.19 -7.63
CA ARG A 15 -9.62 1.12 -7.02
C ARG A 15 -8.33 1.13 -6.20
N LYS A 16 -8.07 0.08 -5.42
CA LYS A 16 -6.87 -0.03 -4.59
C LYS A 16 -5.60 -0.15 -5.43
N ARG A 17 -5.63 -0.94 -6.51
CA ARG A 17 -4.51 -1.04 -7.47
C ARG A 17 -4.17 0.32 -8.09
N ARG A 18 -5.18 1.05 -8.57
CA ARG A 18 -4.98 2.41 -9.11
C ARG A 18 -4.38 3.36 -8.07
N LEU A 19 -4.88 3.32 -6.83
CA LEU A 19 -4.29 4.11 -5.74
C LEU A 19 -2.83 3.71 -5.50
N GLY A 20 -2.50 2.42 -5.53
CA GLY A 20 -1.13 1.92 -5.40
C GLY A 20 -0.21 2.38 -6.53
N GLU A 21 -0.70 2.48 -7.76
CA GLU A 21 0.05 3.07 -8.88
C GLU A 21 0.33 4.56 -8.62
N THR A 22 -0.71 5.33 -8.27
CA THR A 22 -0.57 6.75 -7.94
C THR A 22 0.40 7.00 -6.77
N LEU A 23 0.36 6.20 -5.71
CA LEU A 23 1.29 6.33 -4.59
C LEU A 23 2.75 6.08 -5.01
N ARG A 24 2.99 5.09 -5.88
CA ARG A 24 4.34 4.79 -6.40
C ARG A 24 4.85 5.89 -7.32
N GLU A 25 3.99 6.45 -8.16
CA GLU A 25 4.31 7.64 -8.97
C GLU A 25 4.67 8.83 -8.09
N THR A 26 3.89 9.10 -7.03
CA THR A 26 4.18 10.15 -6.06
C THR A 26 5.54 9.92 -5.38
N LEU A 27 5.81 8.70 -4.91
CA LEU A 27 7.10 8.37 -4.30
C LEU A 27 8.27 8.53 -5.27
N ALA A 28 8.09 8.19 -6.55
CA ALA A 28 9.10 8.40 -7.58
C ALA A 28 9.38 9.90 -7.80
N LYS A 29 8.34 10.74 -7.86
CA LYS A 29 8.47 12.20 -7.97
C LYS A 29 9.18 12.80 -6.76
N GLN A 30 8.82 12.37 -5.54
CA GLN A 30 9.50 12.79 -4.32
C GLN A 30 10.99 12.41 -4.36
N ARG A 31 11.32 11.16 -4.70
CA ARG A 31 12.73 10.73 -4.83
C ARG A 31 13.52 11.56 -5.85
N ALA A 32 12.90 11.91 -6.97
CA ALA A 32 13.53 12.77 -7.98
C ALA A 32 13.78 14.19 -7.45
N ALA A 33 12.86 14.74 -6.65
CA ALA A 33 12.99 16.07 -6.04
C ALA A 33 14.00 16.12 -4.87
N HIS A 34 14.22 14.99 -4.18
CA HIS A 34 15.08 14.91 -3.00
C HIS A 34 16.51 15.42 -3.25
N ALA A 35 17.10 15.06 -4.39
CA ALA A 35 18.47 15.47 -4.72
C ALA A 35 18.64 17.01 -4.76
N ALA A 36 17.62 17.73 -5.25
CA ALA A 36 17.64 19.19 -5.29
C ALA A 36 17.54 19.81 -3.88
N LEU A 37 16.76 19.19 -2.98
CA LEU A 37 16.66 19.65 -1.59
C LEU A 37 17.96 19.43 -0.81
N VAL A 38 18.61 18.28 -0.99
CA VAL A 38 19.93 18.00 -0.40
C VAL A 38 20.97 18.98 -0.92
N ALA A 39 20.99 19.23 -2.24
CA ALA A 39 21.92 20.20 -2.81
C ALA A 39 21.69 21.61 -2.25
N ALA A 40 20.44 22.04 -2.11
CA ALA A 40 20.10 23.33 -1.53
C ALA A 40 20.48 23.43 -0.03
N GLU A 41 20.27 22.38 0.76
CA GLU A 41 20.71 22.36 2.17
C GLU A 41 22.24 22.49 2.27
N GLN A 42 22.96 21.73 1.45
CA GLN A 42 24.42 21.72 1.46
C GLN A 42 25.00 23.07 0.99
N GLU A 43 24.42 23.69 -0.04
CA GLU A 43 24.82 25.03 -0.49
C GLU A 43 24.63 26.06 0.63
N ARG A 44 23.49 26.06 1.31
CA ARG A 44 23.22 26.99 2.42
C ARG A 44 24.13 26.73 3.62
N LYS A 45 24.48 25.47 3.85
CA LYS A 45 25.44 25.09 4.89
C LYS A 45 26.84 25.64 4.60
N VAL A 46 27.31 25.55 3.36
CA VAL A 46 28.61 26.12 2.96
C VAL A 46 28.64 27.63 3.23
N MET A 47 27.60 28.37 2.83
CA MET A 47 27.49 29.81 3.10
C MET A 47 27.50 30.12 4.61
N PHE A 48 26.81 29.31 5.41
CA PHE A 48 26.85 29.46 6.88
C PHE A 48 28.24 29.19 7.46
N ASP A 49 28.91 28.12 7.01
CA ASP A 49 30.25 27.74 7.46
C ASP A 49 31.30 28.81 7.08
N GLU A 50 31.16 29.45 5.92
CA GLU A 50 31.98 30.59 5.49
C GLU A 50 31.85 31.80 6.43
N GLU A 51 30.62 32.19 6.77
CA GLU A 51 30.36 33.29 7.71
C GLU A 51 30.84 32.96 9.13
N VAL A 52 30.74 31.69 9.56
CA VAL A 52 31.30 31.22 10.83
C VAL A 52 32.83 31.33 10.83
N ALA A 53 33.49 30.90 9.76
CA ALA A 53 34.94 30.98 9.64
C ALA A 53 35.42 32.43 9.62
N GLN A 54 34.73 33.29 8.87
CA GLN A 54 35.04 34.73 8.81
C GLN A 54 34.88 35.39 10.18
N LEU A 55 33.83 35.07 10.92
CA LEU A 55 33.63 35.61 12.28
C LEU A 55 34.77 35.18 13.22
N ALA A 56 35.19 33.91 13.14
CA ALA A 56 36.29 33.39 13.94
C ALA A 56 37.63 34.07 13.62
N GLU A 57 37.88 34.41 12.35
CA GLU A 57 39.07 35.17 11.94
C GLU A 57 39.10 36.56 12.58
N TYR A 58 37.97 37.29 12.57
CA TYR A 58 37.87 38.61 13.20
C TYR A 58 38.01 38.52 14.73
N ASP A 59 37.42 37.50 15.35
CA ASP A 59 37.58 37.23 16.80
C ASP A 59 39.05 36.99 17.17
N GLN A 60 39.75 36.18 16.38
CA GLN A 60 41.17 35.91 16.57
C GLN A 60 42.01 37.18 16.38
N ARG A 61 41.72 37.97 15.35
CA ARG A 61 42.45 39.21 15.05
C ARG A 61 42.28 40.23 16.17
N LEU A 62 41.06 40.46 16.65
CA LEU A 62 40.79 41.35 17.79
C LEU A 62 41.50 40.87 19.05
N THR A 63 41.42 39.56 19.35
CA THR A 63 42.12 38.96 20.50
C THR A 63 43.63 39.14 20.41
N SER A 64 44.22 39.01 19.22
CA SER A 64 45.67 39.19 19.02
C SER A 64 46.15 40.62 19.29
N MET A 65 45.35 41.63 18.92
CA MET A 65 45.64 43.04 19.21
C MET A 65 45.53 43.35 20.71
N LEU A 66 44.57 42.73 21.41
CA LEU A 66 44.34 42.92 22.84
C LEU A 66 45.37 42.20 23.74
N THR A 67 45.96 41.10 23.25
CA THR A 67 46.91 40.28 24.00
C THR A 67 48.38 40.58 23.66
N SER A 68 48.64 41.70 22.98
CA SER A 68 49.97 42.11 22.52
C SER A 68 50.69 41.10 21.62
N ARG A 69 49.94 40.14 21.04
CA ARG A 69 50.45 39.17 20.05
C ARG A 69 50.56 39.78 18.64
N SER A 70 49.89 40.90 18.42
CA SER A 70 49.98 41.75 17.23
C SER A 70 50.13 43.21 17.66
N PRO A 71 50.81 44.07 16.89
CA PRO A 71 50.79 45.52 17.11
C PRO A 71 49.35 46.04 17.17
N MET A 72 49.06 46.87 18.18
CA MET A 72 47.75 47.48 18.36
C MET A 72 47.66 48.77 17.55
N SER A 73 46.59 48.92 16.78
CA SER A 73 46.26 50.14 16.04
C SER A 73 44.79 50.45 16.25
N ILE A 74 44.49 51.60 16.86
CA ILE A 74 43.12 52.00 17.19
C ILE A 74 42.22 52.00 15.93
N PRO A 75 42.63 52.59 14.77
CA PRO A 75 41.82 52.53 13.56
C PRO A 75 41.53 51.10 13.08
N GLN A 76 42.52 50.21 13.13
CA GLN A 76 42.34 48.82 12.70
C GLN A 76 41.45 48.04 13.67
N PHE A 77 41.59 48.29 14.97
CA PHE A 77 40.76 47.68 16.00
C PHE A 77 39.29 48.07 15.83
N THR A 78 39.01 49.37 15.69
CA THR A 78 37.65 49.88 15.44
C THR A 78 37.05 49.26 14.19
N HIS A 79 37.80 49.25 13.07
CA HIS A 79 37.35 48.65 11.83
C HIS A 79 37.04 47.15 11.97
N CYS A 80 37.90 46.38 12.64
CA CYS A 80 37.66 44.96 12.89
C CYS A 80 36.43 44.73 13.76
N SER A 81 36.19 45.58 14.77
CA SER A 81 35.04 45.49 15.67
C SER A 81 33.72 45.78 14.94
N GLU A 82 33.69 46.83 14.13
CA GLU A 82 32.53 47.19 13.29
C GLU A 82 32.22 46.07 12.29
N TYR A 83 33.23 45.60 11.55
CA TYR A 83 33.02 44.58 10.53
C TYR A 83 32.67 43.21 11.13
N ARG A 84 33.20 42.87 12.30
CA ARG A 84 32.78 41.68 13.08
C ARG A 84 31.28 41.71 13.37
N THR A 85 30.73 42.88 13.70
CA THR A 85 29.29 43.04 13.96
C THR A 85 28.48 42.73 12.69
N VAL A 86 28.91 43.25 11.54
CA VAL A 86 28.29 42.96 10.24
C VAL A 86 28.35 41.47 9.89
N VAL A 87 29.50 40.82 10.10
CA VAL A 87 29.66 39.37 9.85
C VAL A 87 28.81 38.55 10.82
N ALA A 88 28.65 38.98 12.07
CA ALA A 88 27.75 38.31 13.02
C ALA A 88 26.29 38.37 12.54
N GLU A 89 25.83 39.52 12.02
CA GLU A 89 24.50 39.64 11.41
C GLU A 89 24.34 38.72 10.20
N ARG A 90 25.32 38.69 9.30
CA ARG A 90 25.32 37.78 8.13
C ARG A 90 25.29 36.31 8.52
N LYS A 91 26.09 35.91 9.50
CA LYS A 91 26.05 34.56 10.08
C LYS A 91 24.65 34.22 10.57
N THR A 92 24.00 35.10 11.33
CA THR A 92 22.64 34.82 11.83
C THR A 92 21.61 34.68 10.71
N ALA A 93 21.73 35.48 9.65
CA ALA A 93 20.89 35.34 8.46
C ALA A 93 21.17 34.02 7.71
N ALA A 94 22.45 33.65 7.53
CA ALA A 94 22.85 32.40 6.90
C ALA A 94 22.39 31.17 7.70
N GLU A 95 22.45 31.23 9.03
CA GLU A 95 21.96 30.19 9.93
C GLU A 95 20.44 29.97 9.79
N ALA A 96 19.68 31.06 9.67
CA ALA A 96 18.24 30.99 9.46
C ALA A 96 17.89 30.33 8.11
N GLU A 97 18.59 30.69 7.04
CA GLU A 97 18.39 30.09 5.70
C GLU A 97 18.83 28.63 5.66
N TRP A 98 19.97 28.26 6.26
CA TRP A 98 20.40 26.88 6.39
C TRP A 98 19.39 26.04 7.19
N THR A 99 18.94 26.55 8.34
CA THR A 99 17.94 25.87 9.17
C THR A 99 16.62 25.66 8.41
N LYS A 100 16.21 26.63 7.60
CA LYS A 100 15.03 26.53 6.76
C LYS A 100 15.19 25.46 5.67
N ALA A 101 16.32 25.43 4.97
CA ALA A 101 16.62 24.42 3.96
C ALA A 101 16.66 23.01 4.55
N ARG A 102 17.33 22.85 5.70
CA ARG A 102 17.39 21.59 6.45
C ARG A 102 16.01 21.10 6.91
N LYS A 103 15.15 22.01 7.40
CA LYS A 103 13.76 21.66 7.75
C LYS A 103 12.96 21.21 6.53
N ALA A 104 13.15 21.84 5.38
CA ALA A 104 12.48 21.44 4.15
C ALA A 104 12.90 20.03 3.70
N GLU A 105 14.19 19.70 3.76
CA GLU A 105 14.70 18.36 3.48
C GLU A 105 14.12 17.31 4.46
N GLN A 106 14.13 17.59 5.76
CA GLN A 106 13.57 16.71 6.79
C GLN A 106 12.08 16.46 6.63
N GLN A 107 11.32 17.53 6.31
CA GLN A 107 9.89 17.44 6.05
C GLN A 107 9.63 16.55 4.83
N HIS A 108 10.37 16.75 3.74
CA HIS A 108 10.25 15.94 2.54
C HIS A 108 10.60 14.46 2.79
N ASN A 109 11.63 14.18 3.59
CA ASN A 109 11.97 12.82 4.01
C ASN A 109 10.84 12.16 4.82
N THR A 110 10.17 12.94 5.68
CA THR A 110 9.00 12.47 6.43
C THR A 110 7.84 12.13 5.50
N GLU A 111 7.57 12.96 4.49
CA GLU A 111 6.53 12.73 3.48
C GLU A 111 6.81 11.48 2.62
N MET A 112 8.08 11.25 2.25
CA MET A 112 8.50 10.02 1.56
C MET A 112 8.26 8.77 2.42
N ALA A 113 8.61 8.84 3.71
CA ALA A 113 8.39 7.74 4.66
C ALA A 113 6.89 7.48 4.87
N GLU A 114 6.07 8.54 4.95
CA GLU A 114 4.62 8.41 5.00
C GLU A 114 4.06 7.75 3.75
N THR A 115 4.44 8.22 2.56
CA THR A 115 4.00 7.65 1.28
C THR A 115 4.38 6.17 1.19
N SER A 116 5.59 5.81 1.62
CA SER A 116 6.04 4.40 1.68
C SER A 116 5.19 3.54 2.62
N ARG A 117 4.82 4.07 3.80
CA ARG A 117 3.89 3.40 4.72
C ARG A 117 2.49 3.23 4.13
N GLN A 118 2.01 4.23 3.38
CA GLN A 118 0.72 4.15 2.69
C GLN A 118 0.72 3.08 1.60
N ILE A 119 1.82 2.94 0.83
CA ILE A 119 2.00 1.85 -0.14
C ILE A 119 1.89 0.50 0.55
N LEU A 120 2.67 0.28 1.61
CA LEU A 120 2.68 -1.00 2.34
C LEU A 120 1.27 -1.35 2.86
N ARG A 121 0.56 -0.37 3.43
CA ARG A 121 -0.82 -0.56 3.90
C ARG A 121 -1.78 -0.88 2.75
N ASN A 122 -1.63 -0.21 1.61
CA ASN A 122 -2.46 -0.45 0.43
C ASN A 122 -2.23 -1.85 -0.15
N ASP A 123 -0.98 -2.28 -0.25
CA ASP A 123 -0.60 -3.61 -0.74
C ASP A 123 -1.19 -4.70 0.15
N GLY A 124 -1.11 -4.54 1.48
CA GLY A 124 -1.78 -5.47 2.41
C GLY A 124 -3.30 -5.54 2.23
N GLN A 125 -3.95 -4.41 1.91
CA GLN A 125 -5.39 -4.40 1.62
C GLN A 125 -5.73 -5.08 0.29
N ILE A 126 -4.89 -4.89 -0.74
CA ILE A 126 -5.00 -5.58 -2.03
C ILE A 126 -4.97 -7.09 -1.82
N ASP A 127 -4.02 -7.59 -1.04
CA ASP A 127 -3.87 -9.02 -0.75
C ASP A 127 -5.09 -9.58 -0.04
N VAL A 128 -5.61 -8.88 0.97
CA VAL A 128 -6.81 -9.29 1.70
C VAL A 128 -8.02 -9.38 0.76
N TYR A 129 -8.25 -8.37 -0.09
CA TYR A 129 -9.36 -8.40 -1.04
C TYR A 129 -9.20 -9.48 -2.11
N ALA A 130 -7.98 -9.68 -2.63
CA ALA A 130 -7.70 -10.73 -3.59
C ALA A 130 -8.00 -12.12 -3.00
N ARG A 131 -7.51 -12.41 -1.79
CA ARG A 131 -7.81 -13.67 -1.08
C ARG A 131 -9.30 -13.84 -0.80
N ARG A 132 -10.02 -12.75 -0.48
CA ARG A 132 -11.47 -12.82 -0.23
C ARG A 132 -12.25 -13.15 -1.50
N ILE A 133 -11.86 -12.58 -2.64
CA ILE A 133 -12.44 -12.89 -3.95
C ILE A 133 -12.23 -14.36 -4.28
N GLU A 134 -11.02 -14.88 -4.12
CA GLU A 134 -10.73 -16.29 -4.44
C GLU A 134 -11.52 -17.25 -3.54
N LYS A 135 -11.64 -16.96 -2.23
CA LYS A 135 -12.50 -17.76 -1.34
C LYS A 135 -13.97 -17.75 -1.75
N LEU A 136 -14.50 -16.60 -2.19
CA LEU A 136 -15.89 -16.50 -2.65
C LEU A 136 -16.11 -17.27 -3.96
N LYS A 137 -15.15 -17.22 -4.89
CA LYS A 137 -15.21 -18.01 -6.12
C LYS A 137 -15.18 -19.51 -5.85
N LEU A 138 -14.30 -19.95 -4.94
CA LEU A 138 -14.21 -21.36 -4.56
C LEU A 138 -15.52 -21.85 -3.93
N ALA A 139 -16.07 -21.11 -2.97
CA ALA A 139 -17.34 -21.46 -2.34
C ALA A 139 -18.51 -21.49 -3.35
N ALA A 140 -18.51 -20.57 -4.32
CA ALA A 140 -19.51 -20.58 -5.39
C ALA A 140 -19.35 -21.79 -6.33
N ALA A 141 -18.12 -22.24 -6.60
CA ALA A 141 -17.87 -23.43 -7.41
C ALA A 141 -18.31 -24.70 -6.68
N GLN A 142 -17.96 -24.84 -5.40
CA GLN A 142 -18.39 -25.95 -4.54
C GLN A 142 -19.91 -26.06 -4.46
N SER A 143 -20.61 -24.93 -4.25
CA SER A 143 -22.08 -24.92 -4.22
C SER A 143 -22.72 -25.32 -5.56
N VAL A 144 -22.04 -25.17 -6.70
CA VAL A 144 -22.54 -25.63 -7.99
C VAL A 144 -22.30 -27.12 -8.16
N GLU A 145 -21.14 -27.62 -7.72
CA GLU A 145 -20.81 -29.05 -7.70
C GLU A 145 -21.77 -29.82 -6.79
N ASP A 146 -21.97 -29.36 -5.55
CA ASP A 146 -22.91 -29.96 -4.60
C ASP A 146 -24.34 -30.04 -5.16
N ALA A 147 -24.80 -28.98 -5.86
CA ALA A 147 -26.13 -28.95 -6.46
C ALA A 147 -26.26 -29.91 -7.66
N GLN A 148 -25.17 -30.15 -8.40
CA GLN A 148 -25.15 -31.11 -9.50
C GLN A 148 -25.16 -32.54 -8.96
N ASP A 149 -24.41 -32.81 -7.90
CA ASP A 149 -24.39 -34.12 -7.24
C ASP A 149 -25.77 -34.46 -6.67
N GLU A 150 -26.44 -33.51 -6.02
CA GLU A 150 -27.81 -33.68 -5.52
C GLU A 150 -28.80 -33.97 -6.67
N GLU A 151 -28.72 -33.25 -7.79
CA GLU A 151 -29.56 -33.51 -8.97
C GLU A 151 -29.32 -34.91 -9.57
N VAL A 152 -28.06 -35.35 -9.60
CA VAL A 152 -27.69 -36.69 -10.07
C VAL A 152 -28.25 -37.76 -9.14
N GLU A 153 -28.10 -37.61 -7.83
CA GLU A 153 -28.63 -38.55 -6.82
C GLU A 153 -30.15 -38.66 -6.89
N GLU A 154 -30.86 -37.53 -6.98
CA GLU A 154 -32.32 -37.49 -7.15
C GLU A 154 -32.77 -38.20 -8.44
N SER A 155 -32.05 -37.96 -9.54
CA SER A 155 -32.36 -38.59 -10.83
C SER A 155 -32.17 -40.11 -10.77
N MET A 156 -31.13 -40.57 -10.08
CA MET A 156 -30.84 -41.99 -9.89
C MET A 156 -31.87 -42.65 -8.98
N ALA A 157 -32.25 -41.99 -7.88
CA ALA A 157 -33.30 -42.45 -6.97
C ALA A 157 -34.67 -42.55 -7.69
N ALA A 158 -35.01 -41.55 -8.50
CA ALA A 158 -36.24 -41.55 -9.29
C ALA A 158 -36.27 -42.70 -10.31
N ARG A 159 -35.16 -42.98 -10.98
CA ARG A 159 -35.02 -44.13 -11.89
C ARG A 159 -35.18 -45.46 -11.15
N ALA A 160 -34.54 -45.62 -10.00
CA ALA A 160 -34.63 -46.83 -9.19
C ALA A 160 -36.07 -47.08 -8.69
N LEU A 161 -36.79 -46.03 -8.28
CA LEU A 161 -38.19 -46.12 -7.87
C LEU A 161 -39.11 -46.54 -9.03
N ARG A 162 -38.89 -45.98 -10.24
CA ARG A 162 -39.64 -46.40 -11.44
C ARG A 162 -39.38 -47.87 -11.78
N ALA A 163 -38.12 -48.30 -11.81
CA ALA A 163 -37.78 -49.69 -12.07
C ALA A 163 -38.42 -50.67 -11.07
N ARG A 164 -38.47 -50.31 -9.77
CA ARG A 164 -39.17 -51.10 -8.73
C ARG A 164 -40.68 -51.14 -8.95
N ARG A 165 -41.29 -50.02 -9.35
CA ARG A 165 -42.72 -49.95 -9.66
C ARG A 165 -43.06 -50.81 -10.88
N ASP A 166 -42.22 -50.79 -11.91
CA ASP A 166 -42.44 -51.57 -13.13
C ASP A 166 -42.24 -53.08 -12.87
N ALA A 167 -41.26 -53.46 -12.03
CA ALA A 167 -41.06 -54.84 -11.60
C ALA A 167 -42.27 -55.38 -10.79
N SER A 168 -42.79 -54.60 -9.84
CA SER A 168 -43.98 -54.98 -9.07
C SER A 168 -45.27 -55.00 -9.90
N ALA A 169 -45.36 -54.19 -10.96
CA ALA A 169 -46.47 -54.24 -11.91
C ALA A 169 -46.41 -55.48 -12.83
N GLY A 170 -45.21 -55.96 -13.18
CA GLY A 170 -44.99 -57.20 -13.94
C GLY A 170 -45.44 -58.46 -13.18
N GLU A 171 -45.18 -58.53 -11.87
CA GLU A 171 -45.64 -59.64 -11.01
C GLU A 171 -47.17 -59.69 -10.82
N GLY A 172 -47.84 -58.53 -10.84
CA GLY A 172 -49.31 -58.43 -10.79
C GLY A 172 -50.04 -58.82 -12.09
N ALA A 173 -49.33 -58.82 -13.23
CA ALA A 173 -49.88 -59.25 -14.52
C ALA A 173 -49.81 -60.78 -14.70
N VAL A 174 -48.78 -61.44 -14.18
CA VAL A 174 -48.62 -62.91 -14.23
C VAL A 174 -49.65 -63.62 -13.35
N THR A 175 -50.10 -63.00 -12.26
CA THR A 175 -51.10 -63.59 -11.34
C THR A 175 -52.55 -63.44 -11.82
N ARG A 176 -52.86 -62.50 -12.73
CA ARG A 176 -54.21 -62.35 -13.31
C ARG A 176 -54.46 -63.17 -14.60
N GLY A 177 -53.41 -63.72 -15.22
CA GLY A 177 -53.53 -64.59 -16.40
C GLY A 177 -53.83 -66.06 -16.12
N ARG A 178 -53.81 -66.50 -14.85
CA ARG A 178 -53.91 -67.93 -14.47
C ARG A 178 -55.25 -68.34 -13.84
N ALA A 179 -56.30 -67.52 -13.98
CA ALA A 179 -57.63 -67.76 -13.39
C ALA A 179 -58.77 -67.92 -14.43
N SER A 180 -58.45 -68.34 -15.66
CA SER A 180 -59.46 -68.67 -16.69
C SER A 180 -59.07 -69.97 -17.40
N GLY A 181 -59.62 -71.10 -16.94
CA GLY A 181 -59.43 -72.39 -17.62
C GLY A 181 -59.57 -73.61 -16.74
N ALA A 182 -60.75 -73.84 -16.16
CA ALA A 182 -61.18 -75.17 -15.70
C ALA A 182 -62.69 -75.20 -15.45
N THR A 183 -63.49 -75.27 -16.52
CA THR A 183 -64.90 -75.68 -16.46
C THR A 183 -65.17 -76.74 -17.53
N GLY A 184 -65.80 -77.84 -17.10
CA GLY A 184 -66.32 -78.92 -17.93
C GLY A 184 -65.41 -80.16 -17.89
N GLY A 185 -65.87 -81.37 -17.61
CA GLY A 185 -67.16 -82.01 -17.32
C GLY A 185 -66.80 -83.45 -16.90
N GLY A 186 -67.57 -84.23 -16.16
CA GLY A 186 -69.01 -84.39 -16.21
C GLY A 186 -69.30 -85.86 -16.56
N ARG A 187 -69.68 -86.62 -15.52
CA ARG A 187 -70.36 -87.93 -15.50
C ARG A 187 -69.53 -89.20 -15.69
#